data_AF-A0A660PYA2-F1
#
_entry.id   AF-A0A660PYA2-F1
#
_cell.length_a   1.000
_cell.length_b   1.000
_cell.length_c   1.000
_cell.angle_alpha   90.00
_cell.angle_beta   90.00
_cell.angle_gamma   90.00
#
_symmetry.space_group_name_H-M   'P 1'
#
loop_
_entity.id
_entity.type
_entity.pdbx_description
1 polymer ?
#
loop_
_entity_poly.entity_id
_entity_poly.type
_entity_poly.pdbx_seq_one_letter_code
_entity_poly.pdbx_strand_id
1 'polypeptide(L)'
;MAKFSQKDIYFKDNDMAVFGTDHDSAMFWDGTDDELCITTTVSGVDPIADYHLATKYYVDSQVTTSGDSAGYFDAYDGSGGT
;
A
#
# COMPACT_ATOMS: atom_id res chain seq x y z
N MET A 1 22.68 10.57 -16.24
CA MET A 1 21.95 11.27 -17.33
C MET A 1 21.05 10.24 -17.98
N ALA A 2 19.74 10.44 -17.84
CA ALA A 2 18.74 9.58 -18.44
C ALA A 2 18.99 9.41 -19.95
N LYS A 3 18.89 8.18 -20.44
CA LYS A 3 19.01 7.86 -21.87
C LYS A 3 17.63 7.55 -22.41
N PHE A 4 17.18 8.33 -23.39
CA PHE A 4 16.05 7.94 -24.23
C PHE A 4 16.53 6.92 -25.26
N SER A 5 15.92 5.74 -25.30
CA SER A 5 16.25 4.71 -26.29
C SER A 5 14.96 4.08 -26.76
N GLN A 6 14.70 4.17 -28.07
CA GLN A 6 13.40 3.84 -28.66
C GLN A 6 12.26 4.64 -28.00
N LYS A 7 11.35 3.97 -27.28
CA LYS A 7 10.20 4.54 -26.57
C LYS A 7 10.37 4.54 -25.05
N ASP A 8 11.52 4.09 -24.57
CA ASP A 8 11.79 3.92 -23.14
C ASP A 8 12.75 5.00 -22.63
N ILE A 9 12.62 5.28 -21.34
CA ILE A 9 13.55 6.10 -20.58
C ILE A 9 14.35 5.17 -19.69
N TYR A 10 15.65 5.07 -19.93
CA TYR A 10 16.56 4.29 -19.10
C TYR A 10 17.23 5.21 -18.09
N PHE A 11 16.94 4.99 -16.82
CA PHE A 11 17.71 5.52 -15.70
C PHE A 11 18.87 4.55 -15.42
N LYS A 12 20.10 5.05 -15.38
CA LYS A 12 21.26 4.26 -14.90
C LYS A 12 21.25 4.22 -13.37
N ASP A 13 22.19 3.49 -12.78
CA ASP A 13 22.36 3.45 -11.33
C ASP A 13 22.35 4.86 -10.73
N ASN A 14 21.43 5.08 -9.78
CA ASN A 14 21.18 6.35 -9.08
C ASN A 14 20.57 7.49 -9.92
N ASP A 15 20.21 7.27 -11.19
CA ASP A 15 19.37 8.24 -11.92
C ASP A 15 17.89 8.07 -11.48
N MET A 16 17.13 9.17 -11.41
CA MET A 16 15.71 9.17 -11.03
C MET A 16 14.89 10.12 -11.92
N ALA A 17 13.60 9.83 -12.07
CA ALA A 17 12.63 10.78 -12.63
C ALA A 17 12.05 11.60 -11.47
N VAL A 18 12.22 12.93 -11.50
CA VAL A 18 11.69 13.85 -10.48
C VAL A 18 10.57 14.68 -11.09
N PHE A 19 9.39 14.66 -10.47
CA PHE A 19 8.21 15.38 -10.90
C PHE A 19 7.78 16.39 -9.83
N GLY A 20 7.74 17.66 -10.19
CA GLY A 20 7.37 18.74 -9.26
C GLY A 20 8.30 19.94 -9.40
N THR A 21 8.06 20.92 -8.54
CA THR A 21 8.93 22.10 -8.40
C THR A 21 9.26 22.44 -6.94
N ASP A 22 8.51 21.89 -5.96
CA ASP A 22 8.65 22.14 -4.52
C ASP A 22 8.51 20.84 -3.71
N HIS A 23 7.37 20.15 -3.84
CA HIS A 23 7.17 18.79 -3.33
C HIS A 23 7.35 17.80 -4.46
N ASP A 24 8.59 17.37 -4.63
CA ASP A 24 8.94 16.47 -5.71
C ASP A 24 8.57 15.02 -5.40
N SER A 25 8.01 14.34 -6.39
CA SER A 25 7.87 12.88 -6.39
C SER A 25 8.96 12.28 -7.26
N ALA A 26 9.69 11.30 -6.73
CA ALA A 26 10.73 10.60 -7.45
C ALA A 26 10.33 9.15 -7.76
N MET A 27 10.63 8.71 -8.98
CA MET A 27 10.55 7.31 -9.42
C MET A 27 11.93 6.82 -9.82
N PHE A 28 12.37 5.71 -9.25
CA PHE A 28 13.67 5.09 -9.55
C PHE A 28 13.66 3.59 -9.25
N TRP A 29 14.66 2.89 -9.78
CA TRP A 29 14.92 1.48 -9.47
C TRP A 29 15.95 1.40 -8.35
N ASP A 30 15.64 0.67 -7.28
CA ASP A 30 16.63 0.28 -6.28
C ASP A 30 17.24 -1.07 -6.66
N GLY A 31 18.47 -1.04 -7.18
CA GLY A 31 19.22 -2.25 -7.54
C GLY A 31 19.81 -3.00 -6.35
N THR A 32 19.65 -2.49 -5.11
CA THR A 32 20.03 -3.22 -3.89
C THR A 32 18.93 -4.21 -3.50
N ASP A 33 17.68 -3.75 -3.54
CA ASP A 33 16.50 -4.52 -3.14
C ASP A 33 15.72 -5.10 -4.34
N ASP A 34 16.14 -4.79 -5.58
CA ASP A 34 15.47 -5.16 -6.84
C ASP A 34 14.00 -4.70 -6.91
N GLU A 35 13.74 -3.44 -6.51
CA GLU A 35 12.40 -2.87 -6.41
C GLU A 35 12.23 -1.55 -7.19
N LEU A 36 10.99 -1.30 -7.67
CA LEU A 36 10.56 0.01 -8.15
C LEU A 36 10.16 0.88 -6.96
N CYS A 37 10.85 2.00 -6.76
CA CYS A 37 10.57 2.93 -5.68
C CYS A 37 9.78 4.16 -6.14
N ILE A 38 8.82 4.58 -5.32
CA ILE A 38 8.08 5.84 -5.45
C ILE A 38 8.16 6.55 -4.09
N THR A 39 8.65 7.78 -4.05
CA THR A 39 8.95 8.47 -2.77
C THR A 39 7.77 9.17 -2.12
N THR A 40 6.61 9.16 -2.76
CA THR A 40 5.38 9.82 -2.29
C THR A 40 4.21 8.85 -2.29
N THR A 41 3.15 9.18 -1.53
CA THR A 41 1.92 8.39 -1.48
C THR A 41 1.30 8.21 -2.87
N VAL A 42 0.90 6.98 -3.18
CA VAL A 42 0.11 6.64 -4.36
C VAL A 42 -1.36 6.47 -3.95
N SER A 43 -2.24 7.29 -4.49
CA SER A 43 -3.70 7.17 -4.32
C SER A 43 -4.30 6.25 -5.39
N GLY A 44 -5.46 5.64 -5.13
CA GLY A 44 -6.07 4.71 -6.07
C GLY A 44 -7.52 4.31 -5.73
N VAL A 45 -8.00 3.30 -6.43
CA VAL A 45 -9.30 2.63 -6.20
C VAL A 45 -9.03 1.31 -5.47
N ASP A 46 -9.99 0.86 -4.66
CA ASP A 46 -9.89 -0.39 -3.93
C ASP A 46 -9.60 -1.59 -4.86
N PRO A 47 -8.79 -2.56 -4.38
CA PRO A 47 -8.38 -3.71 -5.17
C PRO A 47 -9.58 -4.59 -5.54
N ILE A 48 -9.62 -5.06 -6.79
CA ILE A 48 -10.61 -6.03 -7.31
C ILE A 48 -9.95 -7.30 -7.87
N ALA A 49 -8.62 -7.36 -7.86
CA ALA A 49 -7.82 -8.52 -8.27
C ALA A 49 -6.61 -8.65 -7.35
N ASP A 50 -6.09 -9.87 -7.20
CA ASP A 50 -5.07 -10.21 -6.20
C ASP A 50 -3.73 -9.47 -6.38
N TYR A 51 -3.44 -9.02 -7.60
CA TYR A 51 -2.21 -8.29 -7.92
C TYR A 51 -2.36 -6.77 -7.85
N HIS A 52 -3.50 -6.26 -7.37
CA HIS A 52 -3.68 -4.83 -7.14
C HIS A 52 -3.02 -4.41 -5.81
N LEU A 53 -2.43 -3.22 -5.79
CA LEU A 53 -2.03 -2.58 -4.54
C LEU A 53 -3.29 -2.30 -3.69
N ALA A 54 -3.22 -2.58 -2.39
CA ALA A 54 -4.34 -2.33 -1.48
C ALA A 54 -4.36 -0.86 -1.03
N THR A 55 -5.56 -0.25 -1.01
CA THR A 55 -5.76 1.08 -0.42
C THR A 55 -5.88 0.99 1.11
N LYS A 56 -5.61 2.09 1.81
CA LYS A 56 -5.86 2.21 3.25
C LYS A 56 -7.33 1.90 3.61
N TYR A 57 -8.27 2.44 2.82
CA TYR A 57 -9.70 2.25 3.04
C TYR A 57 -10.11 0.78 2.91
N TYR A 58 -9.62 0.08 1.88
CA TYR A 58 -9.86 -1.35 1.72
C TYR A 58 -9.38 -2.14 2.94
N VAL A 59 -8.12 -1.94 3.36
CA VAL A 59 -7.57 -2.62 4.55
C VAL A 59 -8.41 -2.35 5.80
N ASP A 60 -8.75 -1.09 6.06
CA ASP A 60 -9.54 -0.72 7.23
C ASP A 60 -10.93 -1.41 7.21
N SER A 61 -11.59 -1.50 6.05
CA SER A 61 -12.89 -2.18 5.92
C SER A 61 -12.86 -3.68 6.26
N GLN A 62 -11.76 -4.36 5.89
CA GLN A 62 -11.57 -5.78 6.18
C GLN A 62 -11.25 -6.00 7.68
N VAL A 63 -10.46 -5.10 8.26
CA VAL A 63 -10.09 -5.14 9.69
C VAL A 63 -11.30 -4.85 10.59
N THR A 64 -12.11 -3.84 10.27
CA THR A 64 -13.34 -3.54 11.03
C THR A 64 -14.32 -4.70 10.99
N THR A 65 -14.51 -5.32 9.82
CA THR A 65 -15.36 -6.52 9.69
C THR A 65 -14.85 -7.70 10.52
N SER A 66 -13.53 -7.81 10.66
CA SER A 66 -12.88 -8.86 11.46
C SER A 66 -12.89 -8.59 12.97
N GLY A 67 -13.13 -7.34 13.39
CA GLY A 67 -13.12 -6.89 14.79
C GLY A 67 -14.39 -7.22 15.60
N ASP A 68 -15.52 -7.45 14.94
CA ASP A 68 -16.81 -7.69 15.60
C ASP A 68 -17.16 -9.18 15.82
N SER A 69 -16.31 -10.11 15.39
CA SER A 69 -16.57 -11.56 15.55
C SER A 69 -15.96 -12.17 16.81
N ALA A 70 -15.34 -11.38 17.70
CA ALA A 70 -14.73 -11.86 18.93
C ALA A 70 -15.51 -11.40 20.17
N GLY A 71 -16.65 -12.07 20.42
CA GLY A 71 -17.13 -12.32 21.78
C GLY A 71 -17.99 -11.25 22.45
N TYR A 72 -19.27 -11.19 22.11
CA TYR A 72 -20.29 -10.95 23.14
C TYR A 72 -20.33 -12.21 24.03
N PHE A 73 -19.42 -12.30 24.99
CA PHE A 73 -19.57 -13.23 26.11
C PHE A 73 -20.64 -12.65 27.02
N ASP A 74 -21.90 -13.02 26.78
CA ASP A 74 -22.93 -12.87 27.79
C ASP A 74 -22.58 -13.83 28.93
N ALA A 75 -21.85 -13.33 29.92
CA ALA A 75 -21.66 -14.03 31.18
C ALA A 75 -22.98 -13.97 31.97
N TYR A 76 -24.02 -14.61 31.45
CA TYR A 76 -25.14 -15.04 32.28
C TYR A 76 -24.63 -16.20 33.14
N ASP A 77 -23.98 -15.87 34.26
CA ASP A 77 -23.81 -16.79 35.39
C ASP A 77 -25.20 -17.04 36.00
N GLY A 78 -25.93 -17.92 35.34
CA GLY A 78 -27.21 -18.43 35.78
C GLY A 78 -27.04 -19.64 36.69
N SER A 79 -26.33 -19.49 37.81
CA SER A 79 -26.29 -20.51 38.87
C SER A 79 -26.74 -19.97 40.22
N GLY A 80 -27.86 -19.23 40.22
CA GLY A 80 -28.78 -19.24 41.35
C GLY A 80 -29.47 -20.61 41.44
N GLY A 81 -28.92 -21.53 42.24
CA GLY A 81 -29.51 -22.81 42.59
C GLY A 81 -29.53 -22.98 44.11
N THR A 82 -30.74 -23.18 44.64
CA THR A 82 -31.17 -23.22 46.06
C THR A 82 -30.33 -24.06 47.02
#